data_AF-A0A1H5Y7C6-F1
#
_entry.id   AF-A0A1H5Y7C6-F1
#
_cell.length_a   1.000
_cell.length_b   1.000
_cell.length_c   1.000
_cell.angle_alpha   90.00
_cell.angle_beta   90.00
_cell.angle_gamma   90.00
#
_symmetry.space_group_name_H-M   'P 1'
#
loop_
_entity.id
_entity.type
_entity.pdbx_description
1 polymer ?
#
loop_
_entity_poly.entity_id
_entity_poly.type
_entity_poly.pdbx_seq_one_letter_code
_entity_poly.pdbx_strand_id
1 'polypeptide(L)'
;MDLATVTASGLLAVLINVIGAFWLKERLRQSIKHEYDQDLAKLKSELDFELDKKKRLYEGKLAQYKKYFALMDSYSLDQRRALAEGFQEGIFKIIENPSTENTIEYIKKTLSLQNDISDKFLMFKNEMNGLRLEAGEPLLELIERYVSSLEKVQERTVSFLGWMNENATTFLAQPEAAQQKVQEFMQGEASGEAKELMELQEKIFREMRRELGIV
;
A
#
# COMPACT_ATOMS: atom_id res chain seq x y z
N MET A 1 -84.51 44.28 -20.14
CA MET A 1 -83.26 43.48 -20.18
C MET A 1 -83.66 42.08 -20.59
N ASP A 2 -83.06 41.57 -21.65
CA ASP A 2 -83.48 40.31 -22.28
C ASP A 2 -82.98 39.10 -21.45
N LEU A 3 -83.87 38.16 -21.14
CA LEU A 3 -83.55 36.98 -20.33
C LEU A 3 -82.47 36.10 -20.99
N ALA A 4 -82.38 36.14 -22.32
CA ALA A 4 -81.37 35.47 -23.12
C ALA A 4 -79.96 36.07 -22.97
N THR A 5 -79.84 37.40 -22.76
CA THR A 5 -78.53 38.04 -22.57
C THR A 5 -78.00 37.75 -21.17
N VAL A 6 -78.85 37.74 -20.15
CA VAL A 6 -78.46 37.43 -18.76
C VAL A 6 -78.00 35.97 -18.61
N THR A 7 -78.70 35.03 -19.27
CA THR A 7 -78.31 33.61 -19.26
C THR A 7 -77.03 33.35 -20.09
N ALA A 8 -76.86 34.01 -21.23
CA ALA A 8 -75.63 33.91 -22.03
C ALA A 8 -74.40 34.49 -21.30
N SER A 9 -74.54 35.65 -20.63
CA SER A 9 -73.46 36.22 -19.82
C SER A 9 -73.10 35.35 -18.60
N GLY A 10 -74.09 34.71 -17.96
CA GLY A 10 -73.86 33.77 -16.87
C GLY A 10 -73.08 32.52 -17.32
N LEU A 11 -73.45 31.94 -18.47
CA LEU A 11 -72.74 30.78 -19.03
C LEU A 11 -71.31 31.10 -19.45
N LEU A 12 -71.08 32.28 -20.03
CA LEU A 12 -69.73 32.75 -20.37
C LEU A 12 -68.87 32.96 -19.13
N ALA A 13 -69.42 33.54 -18.07
CA ALA A 13 -68.68 33.70 -16.80
C ALA A 13 -68.29 32.36 -16.18
N VAL A 14 -69.18 31.35 -16.23
CA VAL A 14 -68.88 30.00 -15.75
C VAL A 14 -67.79 29.35 -16.60
N LEU A 15 -67.86 29.44 -17.93
CA LEU A 15 -66.85 28.88 -18.83
C LEU A 15 -65.47 29.52 -18.62
N ILE A 16 -65.39 30.84 -18.49
CA ILE A 16 -64.14 31.55 -18.23
C ILE A 16 -63.54 31.12 -16.89
N ASN A 17 -64.35 30.98 -15.85
CA ASN A 17 -63.89 30.50 -14.54
C ASN A 17 -63.39 29.05 -14.58
N VAL A 18 -64.06 28.16 -15.32
CA VAL A 18 -63.64 26.75 -15.48
C VAL A 18 -62.32 26.66 -16.27
N ILE A 19 -62.20 27.41 -17.36
CA ILE A 19 -60.98 27.47 -18.17
C ILE A 19 -59.83 28.06 -17.34
N GLY A 20 -60.08 29.14 -16.59
CA GLY A 20 -59.10 29.75 -15.70
C GLY A 20 -58.63 28.79 -14.59
N ALA A 21 -59.56 28.09 -13.94
CA ALA A 21 -59.24 27.09 -12.92
C ALA A 21 -58.45 25.91 -13.49
N PHE A 22 -58.81 25.43 -14.69
CA PHE A 22 -58.09 24.35 -15.36
C PHE A 22 -56.66 24.79 -15.75
N TRP A 23 -56.50 25.99 -16.30
CA TRP A 23 -55.20 26.53 -16.67
C TRP A 23 -54.29 26.74 -15.46
N LEU A 24 -54.83 27.27 -14.35
CA LEU A 24 -54.08 27.44 -13.11
C LEU A 24 -53.64 26.08 -12.54
N LYS A 25 -54.53 25.09 -12.55
CA LYS A 25 -54.24 23.72 -12.10
C LYS A 25 -53.15 23.06 -12.94
N GLU A 26 -53.22 23.19 -14.27
CA GLU A 26 -52.24 22.60 -15.17
C GLU A 26 -50.89 23.30 -15.04
N ARG A 27 -50.86 24.63 -14.90
CA ARG A 27 -49.63 25.40 -14.67
C ARG A 27 -48.97 25.05 -13.34
N LEU A 28 -49.75 24.91 -12.26
CA LEU A 28 -49.23 24.47 -10.96
C LEU A 28 -48.68 23.04 -11.03
N ARG A 29 -49.35 22.14 -11.75
CA ARG A 29 -48.87 20.78 -11.96
C ARG A 29 -47.55 20.76 -12.73
N GLN A 30 -47.42 21.60 -13.77
CA GLN A 30 -46.19 21.73 -14.54
C GLN A 30 -45.05 22.35 -13.72
N SER A 31 -45.33 23.38 -12.91
CA SER A 31 -44.30 24.00 -12.07
C SER A 31 -43.80 23.04 -10.99
N ILE A 32 -44.70 22.34 -10.31
CA ILE A 32 -44.35 21.33 -9.30
C ILE A 32 -43.53 20.22 -9.96
N LYS A 33 -43.96 19.71 -11.12
CA LYS A 33 -43.22 18.67 -11.84
C LYS A 33 -41.82 19.15 -12.25
N HIS A 34 -41.70 20.39 -12.73
CA HIS A 34 -40.42 20.96 -13.13
C HIS A 34 -39.45 21.12 -11.95
N GLU A 35 -39.95 21.57 -10.80
CA GLU A 35 -39.18 21.69 -9.56
C GLU A 35 -38.71 20.31 -9.06
N TYR A 36 -39.59 19.31 -9.06
CA TYR A 36 -39.22 17.93 -8.73
C TYR A 36 -38.19 17.33 -9.70
N ASP A 37 -38.36 17.54 -11.01
CA ASP A 37 -37.42 17.04 -12.02
C ASP A 37 -36.04 17.73 -11.88
N GLN A 38 -36.02 19.02 -11.52
CA GLN A 38 -34.80 19.78 -11.27
C GLN A 38 -34.09 19.32 -10.00
N ASP A 39 -34.82 19.11 -8.90
CA ASP A 39 -34.27 18.60 -7.64
C ASP A 39 -33.75 17.17 -7.80
N LEU A 40 -34.47 16.32 -8.54
CA LEU A 40 -34.02 14.96 -8.86
C LEU A 40 -32.74 14.97 -9.69
N ALA A 41 -32.63 15.85 -10.69
CA ALA A 41 -31.43 16.01 -11.50
C ALA A 41 -30.24 16.50 -10.67
N LYS A 42 -30.48 17.45 -9.75
CA LYS A 42 -29.46 17.96 -8.83
C LYS A 42 -28.98 16.86 -7.87
N LEU A 43 -29.90 16.13 -7.25
CA LEU A 43 -29.58 15.02 -6.34
C LEU A 43 -28.78 13.93 -7.05
N LYS A 44 -29.17 13.58 -8.28
CA LYS A 44 -28.45 12.60 -9.10
C LYS A 44 -27.04 13.08 -9.43
N SER A 45 -26.90 14.35 -9.83
CA SER A 45 -25.59 14.96 -10.12
C SER A 45 -24.67 14.98 -8.89
N GLU A 46 -25.21 15.34 -7.72
CA GLU A 46 -24.47 15.32 -6.45
C GLU A 46 -24.03 13.89 -6.09
N LEU A 47 -24.93 12.91 -6.24
CA LEU A 47 -24.62 11.50 -5.98
C LEU A 47 -23.56 10.96 -6.95
N ASP A 48 -23.67 11.27 -8.24
CA ASP A 48 -22.70 10.86 -9.27
C ASP A 48 -21.32 11.47 -8.97
N PHE A 49 -21.28 12.74 -8.54
CA PHE A 49 -20.04 13.40 -8.13
C PHE A 49 -19.42 12.76 -6.89
N GLU A 50 -20.22 12.47 -5.86
CA GLU A 50 -19.73 11.79 -4.66
C GLU A 50 -19.22 10.37 -4.95
N LEU A 51 -19.92 9.63 -5.82
CA LEU A 51 -19.50 8.31 -6.29
C LEU A 51 -18.19 8.39 -7.05
N ASP A 52 -18.02 9.32 -7.98
CA ASP A 52 -16.77 9.50 -8.72
C ASP A 52 -15.61 9.88 -7.79
N LYS A 53 -15.87 10.77 -6.82
CA LYS A 53 -14.89 11.14 -5.79
C LYS A 53 -14.46 9.93 -4.96
N LYS A 54 -15.41 9.14 -4.45
CA LYS A 54 -15.11 7.91 -3.68
C LYS A 54 -14.36 6.90 -4.53
N LYS A 55 -14.75 6.72 -5.80
CA LYS A 55 -14.08 5.82 -6.73
C LYS A 55 -12.62 6.22 -6.96
N ARG A 56 -12.35 7.50 -7.23
CA ARG A 56 -10.98 8.01 -7.40
C ARG A 56 -10.13 7.82 -6.15
N LEU A 57 -10.69 8.10 -4.97
CA LEU A 57 -9.99 7.88 -3.70
C LEU A 57 -9.66 6.40 -3.49
N TYR A 58 -10.61 5.51 -3.77
CA TYR A 58 -10.39 4.06 -3.70
C TYR A 58 -9.32 3.59 -4.68
N GLU A 59 -9.40 4.01 -5.95
CA GLU A 59 -8.43 3.63 -6.99
C GLU A 59 -7.03 4.15 -6.67
N GLY A 60 -6.91 5.37 -6.14
CA GLY A 60 -5.64 5.93 -5.68
C GLY A 60 -5.03 5.11 -4.54
N LYS A 61 -5.83 4.81 -3.51
CA LYS A 61 -5.42 4.00 -2.36
C LYS A 61 -5.03 2.58 -2.76
N LEU A 62 -5.79 1.96 -3.66
CA LEU A 62 -5.49 0.65 -4.21
C LEU A 62 -4.15 0.65 -4.99
N ALA A 63 -3.89 1.68 -5.78
CA ALA A 63 -2.64 1.81 -6.52
C ALA A 63 -1.43 1.95 -5.58
N GLN A 64 -1.56 2.77 -4.53
CA GLN A 64 -0.55 2.92 -3.48
C GLN A 64 -0.28 1.59 -2.78
N TYR A 65 -1.30 0.89 -2.31
CA TYR A 65 -1.13 -0.38 -1.61
C TYR A 65 -0.51 -1.47 -2.48
N LYS A 66 -0.88 -1.54 -3.77
CA LYS A 66 -0.22 -2.43 -4.71
C LYS A 66 1.26 -2.12 -4.86
N LYS A 67 1.62 -0.84 -4.99
CA LYS A 67 3.01 -0.39 -5.06
C LYS A 67 3.79 -0.82 -3.81
N TYR A 68 3.25 -0.56 -2.63
CA TYR A 68 3.93 -0.85 -1.36
C TYR A 68 4.05 -2.34 -1.07
N PHE A 69 3.04 -3.13 -1.43
CA PHE A 69 3.13 -4.59 -1.34
C PHE A 69 4.24 -5.14 -2.25
N ALA A 70 4.30 -4.67 -3.50
CA ALA A 70 5.36 -5.05 -4.43
C ALA A 70 6.75 -4.64 -3.91
N LEU A 71 6.87 -3.46 -3.31
CA LEU A 71 8.11 -2.97 -2.72
C LEU A 71 8.60 -3.84 -1.54
N MET A 72 7.70 -4.23 -0.63
CA MET A 72 8.03 -5.13 0.49
C MET A 72 8.49 -6.51 0.00
N ASP A 73 7.81 -7.05 -1.01
CA ASP A 73 8.14 -8.35 -1.59
C ASP A 73 9.47 -8.31 -2.34
N SER A 74 9.70 -7.28 -3.16
CA SER A 74 10.94 -7.10 -3.91
C SER A 74 12.14 -6.90 -2.98
N TYR A 75 12.00 -6.08 -1.93
CA TYR A 75 13.07 -5.87 -0.95
C TYR A 75 13.49 -7.18 -0.29
N SER A 76 12.51 -7.97 0.18
CA SER A 76 12.75 -9.25 0.83
C SER A 76 13.42 -10.27 -0.09
N LEU A 77 13.07 -10.25 -1.38
CA LEU A 77 13.63 -11.15 -2.39
C LEU A 77 15.05 -10.72 -2.78
N ASP A 78 15.26 -9.43 -3.01
CA ASP A 78 16.56 -8.85 -3.37
C ASP A 78 17.59 -9.01 -2.25
N GLN A 79 17.19 -8.82 -0.99
CA GLN A 79 18.09 -8.98 0.15
C GLN A 79 18.54 -10.44 0.29
N ARG A 80 17.60 -11.39 0.22
CA ARG A 80 17.93 -12.83 0.26
C ARG A 80 18.82 -13.24 -0.91
N ARG A 81 18.54 -12.73 -2.10
CA ARG A 81 19.34 -12.98 -3.30
C ARG A 81 20.76 -12.43 -3.15
N ALA A 82 20.90 -11.18 -2.69
CA ALA A 82 22.19 -10.54 -2.50
C ALA A 82 23.05 -11.26 -1.44
N LEU A 83 22.43 -11.74 -0.36
CA LEU A 83 23.10 -12.57 0.64
C LEU A 83 23.47 -13.96 0.08
N ALA A 84 22.60 -14.60 -0.69
CA ALA A 84 22.92 -15.89 -1.32
C ALA A 84 24.07 -15.76 -2.33
N GLU A 85 23.97 -14.84 -3.29
CA GLU A 85 24.96 -14.67 -4.36
C GLU A 85 26.26 -14.07 -3.84
N GLY A 86 26.22 -12.98 -3.08
CA GLY A 86 27.43 -12.28 -2.65
C GLY A 86 28.19 -13.00 -1.53
N PHE A 87 27.47 -13.54 -0.55
CA PHE A 87 28.08 -14.11 0.64
C PHE A 87 28.31 -15.62 0.52
N GLN A 88 27.32 -16.42 0.09
CA GLN A 88 27.52 -17.88 0.01
C GLN A 88 28.53 -18.26 -1.07
N GLU A 89 28.42 -17.70 -2.28
CA GLU A 89 29.38 -17.97 -3.36
C GLU A 89 30.81 -17.59 -2.95
N GLY A 90 30.96 -16.46 -2.26
CA GLY A 90 32.24 -15.97 -1.77
C GLY A 90 32.88 -16.89 -0.72
N ILE A 91 32.10 -17.36 0.26
CA ILE A 91 32.58 -18.33 1.26
C ILE A 91 32.99 -19.64 0.60
N PHE A 92 32.19 -20.18 -0.32
CA PHE A 92 32.50 -21.47 -0.95
C PHE A 92 33.84 -21.43 -1.68
N LYS A 93 34.14 -20.33 -2.37
CA LYS A 93 35.44 -20.13 -3.03
C LYS A 93 36.62 -20.12 -2.05
N ILE A 94 36.45 -19.53 -0.87
CA ILE A 94 37.47 -19.57 0.20
C ILE A 94 37.65 -21.00 0.72
N ILE A 95 36.55 -21.72 0.96
CA ILE A 95 36.60 -23.09 1.50
C ILE A 95 37.27 -24.04 0.50
N GLU A 96 36.92 -23.93 -0.79
CA GLU A 96 37.45 -24.81 -1.84
C GLU A 96 38.91 -24.50 -2.18
N ASN A 97 39.31 -23.23 -2.17
CA ASN A 97 40.67 -22.82 -2.48
C ASN A 97 41.13 -21.66 -1.57
N PRO A 98 41.61 -21.97 -0.36
CA PRO A 98 42.08 -20.97 0.59
C PRO A 98 43.38 -20.31 0.11
N SER A 99 43.27 -19.13 -0.49
CA SER A 99 44.41 -18.31 -0.93
C SER A 99 44.25 -16.85 -0.48
N THR A 100 45.37 -16.15 -0.35
CA THR A 100 45.37 -14.71 0.00
C THR A 100 44.57 -13.89 -1.01
N GLU A 101 44.65 -14.23 -2.29
CA GLU A 101 43.93 -13.54 -3.36
C GLU A 101 42.41 -13.75 -3.26
N ASN A 102 41.97 -15.00 -3.11
CA ASN A 102 40.54 -15.33 -2.93
C ASN A 102 39.97 -14.71 -1.65
N THR A 103 40.77 -14.64 -0.58
CA THR A 103 40.37 -14.03 0.69
C THR A 103 40.20 -12.52 0.56
N ILE A 104 41.11 -11.84 -0.12
CA ILE A 104 41.00 -10.40 -0.39
C ILE A 104 39.80 -10.11 -1.30
N GLU A 105 39.55 -10.94 -2.32
CA GLU A 105 38.39 -10.79 -3.21
C GLU A 105 37.08 -10.95 -2.44
N TYR A 106 36.98 -11.95 -1.57
CA TYR A 106 35.83 -12.15 -0.70
C TYR A 106 35.57 -10.96 0.22
N ILE A 107 36.61 -10.44 0.90
CA ILE A 107 36.46 -9.29 1.80
C ILE A 107 35.92 -8.08 1.03
N LYS A 108 36.47 -7.81 -0.16
CA LYS A 108 36.00 -6.71 -1.02
C LYS A 108 34.54 -6.89 -1.43
N LYS A 109 34.15 -8.09 -1.86
CA LYS A 109 32.76 -8.40 -2.24
C LYS A 109 31.80 -8.26 -1.07
N THR A 110 32.18 -8.75 0.11
CA THR A 110 31.36 -8.70 1.32
C THR A 110 31.19 -7.27 1.84
N LEU A 111 32.24 -6.44 1.77
CA LEU A 111 32.14 -5.01 2.10
C LEU A 111 31.25 -4.25 1.10
N SER A 112 31.37 -4.54 -0.20
CA SER A 112 30.46 -3.98 -1.21
C SER A 112 29.01 -4.36 -0.91
N LEU A 113 28.78 -5.65 -0.64
CA LEU A 113 27.46 -6.18 -0.29
C LEU A 113 26.88 -5.49 0.95
N GLN A 114 27.69 -5.27 1.99
CA GLN A 114 27.27 -4.58 3.20
C GLN A 114 26.79 -3.14 2.92
N ASN A 115 27.48 -2.42 2.05
CA ASN A 115 27.06 -1.08 1.61
C ASN A 115 25.77 -1.16 0.79
N ASP A 116 25.71 -2.04 -0.20
CA ASP A 116 24.55 -2.19 -1.09
C ASP A 116 23.28 -2.55 -0.32
N ILE A 117 23.37 -3.47 0.66
CA ILE A 117 22.23 -3.84 1.51
C ILE A 117 21.79 -2.63 2.35
N SER A 118 22.74 -1.87 2.92
CA SER A 118 22.44 -0.69 3.73
C SER A 118 21.75 0.41 2.92
N ASP A 119 22.22 0.68 1.70
CA ASP A 119 21.64 1.67 0.80
C ASP A 119 20.21 1.27 0.39
N LYS A 120 20.03 0.00 -0.01
CA LYS A 120 18.69 -0.54 -0.33
C LYS A 120 17.74 -0.46 0.85
N PHE A 121 18.21 -0.75 2.06
CA PHE A 121 17.41 -0.62 3.28
C PHE A 121 16.97 0.83 3.53
N LEU A 122 17.89 1.80 3.37
CA LEU A 122 17.56 3.22 3.52
C LEU A 122 16.56 3.71 2.47
N MET A 123 16.73 3.29 1.21
CA MET A 123 15.77 3.59 0.14
C MET A 123 14.39 3.02 0.47
N PHE A 124 14.32 1.74 0.86
CA PHE A 124 13.08 1.09 1.26
C PHE A 124 12.40 1.83 2.41
N LYS A 125 13.14 2.13 3.48
CA LYS A 125 12.64 2.87 4.65
C LYS A 125 12.08 4.24 4.26
N ASN A 126 12.76 4.95 3.37
CA ASN A 126 12.30 6.24 2.87
C ASN A 126 11.01 6.13 2.05
N GLU A 127 10.91 5.13 1.18
CA GLU A 127 9.68 4.90 0.40
C GLU A 127 8.50 4.55 1.29
N MET A 128 8.72 3.73 2.33
CA MET A 128 7.70 3.35 3.31
C MET A 128 7.13 4.54 4.11
N ASN A 129 7.85 5.66 4.22
CA ASN A 129 7.31 6.86 4.84
C ASN A 129 6.08 7.41 4.09
N GLY A 130 5.98 7.22 2.77
CA GLY A 130 4.80 7.62 2.02
C GLY A 130 3.56 6.81 2.43
N LEU A 131 3.72 5.50 2.66
CA LEU A 131 2.63 4.65 3.13
C LEU A 131 2.15 5.06 4.53
N ARG A 132 3.06 5.50 5.40
CA ARG A 132 2.72 5.98 6.75
C ARG A 132 1.80 7.20 6.74
N LEU A 133 1.88 8.06 5.73
CA LEU A 133 1.03 9.24 5.60
C LEU A 133 -0.41 8.91 5.21
N GLU A 134 -0.63 7.76 4.58
CA GLU A 134 -1.89 7.36 3.97
C GLU A 134 -2.59 6.22 4.73
N ALA A 135 -1.84 5.52 5.57
CA ALA A 135 -2.31 4.44 6.42
C ALA A 135 -3.23 4.95 7.54
N GLY A 136 -4.30 4.22 7.84
CA GLY A 136 -5.02 4.39 9.10
C GLY A 136 -4.18 3.91 10.28
N GLU A 137 -4.57 4.30 11.50
CA GLU A 137 -3.86 3.96 12.74
C GLU A 137 -3.48 2.47 12.88
N PRO A 138 -4.37 1.49 12.58
CA PRO A 138 -4.03 0.08 12.73
C PRO A 138 -2.98 -0.39 11.72
N LEU A 139 -3.02 0.14 10.49
CA LEU A 139 -2.03 -0.16 9.46
C LEU A 139 -0.70 0.51 9.79
N LEU A 140 -0.73 1.74 10.31
CA LEU A 140 0.44 2.48 10.73
C LEU A 140 1.21 1.73 11.83
N GLU A 141 0.52 1.23 12.86
CA GLU A 141 1.15 0.43 13.93
C GLU A 141 1.86 -0.81 13.37
N LEU A 142 1.22 -1.51 12.43
CA LEU A 142 1.82 -2.67 11.78
C LEU A 142 3.06 -2.30 10.95
N ILE A 143 3.02 -1.19 10.22
CA ILE A 143 4.15 -0.68 9.44
C ILE A 143 5.31 -0.27 10.35
N GLU A 144 5.04 0.40 11.46
CA GLU A 144 6.08 0.79 12.43
C GLU A 144 6.79 -0.42 13.01
N ARG A 145 6.01 -1.44 13.42
CA ARG A 145 6.55 -2.72 13.89
C ARG A 145 7.38 -3.41 12.81
N TYR A 146 6.88 -3.45 11.57
CA TYR A 146 7.59 -4.06 10.45
C TYR A 146 8.94 -3.36 10.21
N VAL A 147 8.96 -2.02 10.14
CA VAL A 147 10.21 -1.26 9.95
C VAL A 147 11.17 -1.48 11.12
N SER A 148 10.69 -1.52 12.36
CA SER A 148 11.54 -1.78 13.53
C SER A 148 12.15 -3.19 13.52
N SER A 149 11.38 -4.22 13.19
CA SER A 149 11.92 -5.58 13.02
C SER A 149 12.92 -5.65 11.85
N LEU A 150 12.66 -4.92 10.77
CA LEU A 150 13.55 -4.85 9.62
C LEU A 150 14.90 -4.21 9.99
N GLU A 151 14.89 -3.15 10.80
CA GLU A 151 16.09 -2.51 11.34
C GLU A 151 16.96 -3.49 12.13
N LYS A 152 16.33 -4.31 12.99
CA LYS A 152 17.07 -5.32 13.78
C LYS A 152 17.68 -6.40 12.90
N VAL A 153 16.94 -6.89 11.90
CA VAL A 153 17.46 -7.89 10.95
C VAL A 153 18.62 -7.30 10.14
N GLN A 154 18.48 -6.05 9.71
CA GLN A 154 19.53 -5.33 9.01
C GLN A 154 20.79 -5.16 9.89
N GLU A 155 20.65 -4.72 11.13
CA GLU A 155 21.76 -4.55 12.08
C GLU A 155 22.50 -5.88 12.32
N ARG A 156 21.74 -6.98 12.48
CA ARG A 156 22.31 -8.32 12.62
C ARG A 156 23.06 -8.78 11.38
N THR A 157 22.48 -8.55 10.20
CA THR A 157 23.10 -8.87 8.91
C THR A 157 24.42 -8.12 8.75
N VAL A 158 24.41 -6.80 8.97
CA VAL A 158 25.60 -5.95 8.89
C VAL A 158 26.68 -6.40 9.89
N SER A 159 26.29 -6.67 11.14
CA SER A 159 27.19 -7.16 12.18
C SER A 159 27.81 -8.52 11.83
N PHE A 160 27.03 -9.42 11.24
CA PHE A 160 27.50 -10.72 10.79
C PHE A 160 28.50 -10.61 9.64
N LEU A 161 28.19 -9.82 8.60
CA LEU A 161 29.11 -9.57 7.48
C LEU A 161 30.41 -8.90 7.96
N GLY A 162 30.32 -7.97 8.91
CA GLY A 162 31.47 -7.33 9.55
C GLY A 162 32.36 -8.35 10.28
N TRP A 163 31.76 -9.17 11.16
CA TRP A 163 32.48 -10.23 11.88
C TRP A 163 33.15 -11.22 10.92
N MET A 164 32.46 -11.60 9.83
CA MET A 164 33.01 -12.48 8.81
C MET A 164 34.24 -11.88 8.12
N ASN A 165 34.22 -10.59 7.79
CA ASN A 165 35.37 -9.91 7.21
C ASN A 165 36.55 -9.83 8.18
N GLU A 166 36.30 -9.51 9.44
CA GLU A 166 37.34 -9.42 10.48
C GLU A 166 38.02 -10.78 10.73
N ASN A 167 37.29 -11.88 10.57
CA ASN A 167 37.75 -13.24 10.84
C ASN A 167 38.08 -14.02 9.56
N ALA A 168 38.05 -13.38 8.39
CA ALA A 168 38.25 -14.03 7.08
C ALA A 168 39.57 -14.82 7.00
N THR A 169 40.64 -14.30 7.62
CA THR A 169 41.95 -14.96 7.69
C THR A 169 41.97 -16.12 8.68
N THR A 170 41.18 -16.05 9.76
CA THR A 170 41.03 -17.11 10.76
C THR A 170 40.24 -18.30 10.20
N PHE A 171 39.31 -18.07 9.28
CA PHE A 171 38.57 -19.15 8.60
C PHE A 171 39.46 -20.06 7.75
N LEU A 172 40.56 -19.53 7.21
CA LEU A 172 41.58 -20.33 6.52
C LEU A 172 42.31 -21.28 7.48
N ALA A 173 42.47 -20.87 8.74
CA ALA A 173 43.18 -21.63 9.77
C ALA A 173 42.28 -22.56 10.58
N GLN A 174 40.99 -22.23 10.73
CA GLN A 174 40.01 -22.95 11.56
C GLN A 174 38.62 -22.99 10.88
N PRO A 175 38.45 -23.79 9.82
CA PRO A 175 37.22 -23.82 9.03
C PRO A 175 35.99 -24.33 9.80
N GLU A 176 36.18 -25.24 10.76
CA GLU A 176 35.07 -25.81 11.56
C GLU A 176 34.43 -24.75 12.48
N ALA A 177 35.25 -23.88 13.10
CA ALA A 177 34.76 -22.79 13.95
C ALA A 177 34.01 -21.72 13.12
N ALA A 178 34.47 -21.46 11.89
CA ALA A 178 33.78 -20.61 10.92
C ALA A 178 32.38 -21.17 10.62
N GLN A 179 32.33 -22.45 10.28
CA GLN A 179 31.12 -23.14 9.86
C GLN A 179 30.08 -23.18 10.98
N GLN A 180 30.50 -23.40 12.22
CA GLN A 180 29.61 -23.37 13.38
C GLN A 180 28.95 -21.99 13.56
N LYS A 181 29.73 -20.91 13.50
CA LYS A 181 29.23 -19.53 13.61
C LYS A 181 28.28 -19.14 12.48
N VAL A 182 28.57 -19.57 11.25
CA VAL A 182 27.66 -19.38 10.10
C VAL A 182 26.35 -20.15 10.33
N GLN A 183 26.41 -21.39 10.82
CA GLN A 183 25.22 -22.17 11.14
C GLN A 183 24.38 -21.55 12.26
N GLU A 184 25.01 -21.04 13.32
CA GLU A 184 24.33 -20.34 14.41
C GLU A 184 23.59 -19.09 13.90
N PHE A 185 24.22 -18.29 13.03
CA PHE A 185 23.57 -17.15 12.39
C PHE A 185 22.36 -17.58 11.55
N MET A 186 22.53 -18.59 10.68
CA MET A 186 21.47 -19.09 9.81
C MET A 186 20.28 -19.69 10.59
N GLN A 187 20.55 -20.39 11.70
CA GLN A 187 19.50 -20.90 12.58
C GLN A 187 18.77 -19.75 13.31
N GLY A 188 19.52 -18.75 13.79
CA GLY A 188 18.95 -17.58 14.47
C GLY A 188 18.08 -16.70 13.56
N GLU A 189 18.44 -16.55 12.29
CA GLU A 189 17.63 -15.93 11.25
C GLU A 189 16.33 -16.72 11.02
N ALA A 190 16.42 -18.05 10.88
CA ALA A 190 15.27 -18.90 10.58
C ALA A 190 14.22 -18.98 11.70
N SER A 191 14.61 -18.82 12.97
CA SER A 191 13.72 -18.98 14.12
C SER A 191 13.21 -17.69 14.77
N GLY A 192 13.69 -16.51 14.33
CA GLY A 192 13.49 -15.24 15.02
C GLY A 192 12.76 -14.16 14.21
N GLU A 193 13.38 -12.99 14.12
CA GLU A 193 12.81 -11.76 13.53
C GLU A 193 12.40 -11.92 12.06
N ALA A 194 13.03 -12.82 11.28
CA ALA A 194 12.61 -13.07 9.89
C ALA A 194 11.20 -13.67 9.80
N LYS A 195 10.82 -14.53 10.77
CA LYS A 195 9.47 -15.07 10.85
C LYS A 195 8.47 -13.99 11.26
N GLU A 196 8.85 -13.12 12.21
CA GLU A 196 8.03 -11.98 12.61
C GLU A 196 7.79 -11.02 11.43
N LEU A 197 8.81 -10.76 10.60
CA LEU A 197 8.67 -9.95 9.38
C LEU A 197 7.66 -10.53 8.40
N MET A 198 7.69 -11.86 8.17
CA MET A 198 6.71 -12.53 7.31
C MET A 198 5.28 -12.41 7.86
N GLU A 199 5.10 -12.63 9.17
CA GLU A 199 3.80 -12.50 9.82
C GLU A 199 3.28 -11.05 9.80
N LEU A 200 4.17 -10.07 9.98
CA LEU A 200 3.83 -8.65 9.90
C LEU A 200 3.45 -8.26 8.47
N GLN A 201 4.18 -8.73 7.46
CA GLN A 201 3.84 -8.47 6.05
C GLN A 201 2.44 -9.01 5.70
N GLU A 202 2.08 -10.19 6.20
CA GLU A 202 0.74 -10.74 6.00
C GLU A 202 -0.34 -9.92 6.71
N LYS A 203 -0.09 -9.47 7.95
CA LYS A 203 -1.01 -8.61 8.70
C LYS A 203 -1.20 -7.26 8.00
N ILE A 204 -0.12 -6.65 7.52
CA ILE A 204 -0.15 -5.41 6.73
C ILE A 204 -1.02 -5.60 5.49
N PHE A 205 -0.83 -6.70 4.75
CA PHE A 205 -1.62 -6.99 3.56
C PHE A 205 -3.12 -7.16 3.87
N ARG A 206 -3.46 -7.88 4.95
CA ARG A 206 -4.85 -8.05 5.40
C ARG A 206 -5.47 -6.71 5.79
N GLU A 207 -4.72 -5.87 6.49
CA GLU A 207 -5.18 -4.56 6.92
C GLU A 207 -5.36 -3.59 5.73
N MET A 208 -4.45 -3.59 4.76
CA MET A 208 -4.63 -2.85 3.50
C MET A 208 -5.92 -3.25 2.78
N ARG A 209 -6.26 -4.55 2.75
CA ARG A 209 -7.52 -5.03 2.16
C ARG A 209 -8.75 -4.61 2.97
N ARG A 210 -8.65 -4.57 4.30
CA ARG A 210 -9.71 -4.07 5.19
C ARG A 210 -9.96 -2.58 4.96
N GLU A 211 -8.91 -1.77 4.87
CA GLU A 211 -9.00 -0.34 4.59
C GLU A 211 -9.59 -0.02 3.20
N LEU A 212 -9.48 -0.96 2.26
CA LEU A 212 -10.13 -0.91 0.95
C LEU A 212 -11.58 -1.43 0.96
N GLY A 213 -12.07 -1.99 2.07
CA GLY A 213 -13.41 -2.60 2.15
C GLY A 213 -13.56 -3.88 1.31
N ILE A 214 -12.46 -4.58 1.04
CA ILE A 214 -12.44 -5.84 0.29
C ILE A 214 -12.70 -7.05 1.20
N VAL A 215 -12.52 -6.89 2.52
CA VAL A 215 -12.65 -7.94 3.56
C VAL A 215 -13.39 -7.37 4.76
#